data_AF-A0A941CFN9-F1
#
_entry.id   AF-A0A941CFN9-F1
#
_cell.length_a   1.000
_cell.length_b   1.000
_cell.length_c   1.000
_cell.angle_alpha   90.00
_cell.angle_beta   90.00
_cell.angle_gamma   90.00
#
_symmetry.space_group_name_H-M   'P 1'
#
loop_
_entity.id
_entity.type
_entity.pdbx_description
1 polymer ?
#
loop_
_entity_poly.entity_id
_entity_poly.type
_entity_poly.pdbx_seq_one_letter_code
_entity_poly.pdbx_strand_id
1 'polypeptide(L)'
;MAVIGFIIFSLTSDLFISMMIVYPITMNKDFLNGKSIGKRMFGIQVQNLTDQKADEWKSSLRNFLPIIPIDLIFTLVSPTQRIGDRIADTKIGIETEQNLKTIGSELKNYKVNKELVFELIFGIINIYGLLWLYGFLFTNIMIG
;
A
#
# COMPACT_ATOMS: atom_id res chain seq x y z
N MET A 1 27.02 -6.68 5.39
CA MET A 1 26.90 -7.25 4.03
C MET A 1 26.31 -8.66 4.05
N ALA A 2 26.82 -9.61 4.85
CA ALA A 2 26.28 -10.98 4.90
C ALA A 2 24.78 -11.07 5.27
N VAL A 3 24.31 -10.28 6.25
CA VAL A 3 22.89 -10.24 6.65
C VAL A 3 21.99 -9.74 5.53
N ILE A 4 22.39 -8.66 4.84
CA ILE A 4 21.64 -8.10 3.71
C ILE A 4 21.57 -9.13 2.56
N GLY A 5 22.70 -9.79 2.26
CA GLY A 5 22.75 -10.86 1.26
C GLY A 5 21.85 -12.05 1.60
N PHE A 6 21.82 -12.46 2.88
CA PHE A 6 20.94 -13.52 3.35
C PHE A 6 19.45 -13.13 3.22
N ILE A 7 19.08 -11.91 3.61
CA ILE A 7 17.70 -11.41 3.47
C ILE A 7 17.28 -11.41 2.00
N ILE A 8 18.14 -10.90 1.10
CA ILE A 8 17.86 -10.88 -0.34
C ILE A 8 17.71 -12.30 -0.87
N PHE A 9 18.62 -13.21 -0.52
CA PHE A 9 18.55 -14.61 -0.93
C PHE A 9 17.25 -15.27 -0.46
N SER A 10 16.90 -15.15 0.83
CA SER A 10 15.65 -15.70 1.37
C SER A 10 14.39 -15.10 0.74
N LEU A 11 14.38 -13.80 0.47
CA LEU A 11 13.26 -13.12 -0.20
C LEU A 11 13.12 -13.50 -1.68
N THR A 12 14.19 -13.98 -2.32
CA THR A 12 14.19 -14.34 -3.74
C THR A 12 14.05 -15.84 -3.97
N SER A 13 14.49 -16.66 -3.00
CA SER A 13 14.43 -18.12 -3.08
C SER A 13 13.03 -18.69 -2.85
N ASP A 14 12.20 -17.98 -2.08
CA ASP A 14 10.86 -18.44 -1.70
C ASP A 14 9.81 -17.40 -2.10
N LEU A 15 9.01 -17.74 -3.12
CA LEU A 15 7.94 -16.88 -3.63
C LEU A 15 6.90 -16.54 -2.56
N PHE A 16 6.58 -17.48 -1.68
CA PHE A 16 5.59 -17.28 -0.62
C PHE A 16 6.10 -16.29 0.42
N ILE A 17 7.34 -16.48 0.90
CA ILE A 17 7.98 -15.55 1.85
C ILE A 17 8.13 -14.16 1.20
N SER A 18 8.51 -14.12 -0.08
CA SER A 18 8.58 -12.88 -0.85
C SER A 18 7.25 -12.15 -0.86
N MET A 19 6.16 -12.85 -1.18
CA MET A 19 4.81 -12.29 -1.20
C MET A 19 4.37 -11.81 0.19
N MET A 20 4.64 -12.58 1.26
CA MET A 20 4.26 -12.20 2.62
C MET A 20 4.98 -10.95 3.14
N ILE A 21 6.17 -10.63 2.65
CA ILE A 21 6.97 -9.49 3.12
C ILE A 21 6.85 -8.29 2.18
N VAL A 22 7.07 -8.50 0.87
CA VAL A 22 7.04 -7.43 -0.12
C VAL A 22 5.63 -6.84 -0.23
N TYR A 23 4.60 -7.69 -0.19
CA TYR A 23 3.23 -7.24 -0.42
C TYR A 23 2.75 -6.23 0.63
N PRO A 24 2.79 -6.51 1.95
CA PRO A 24 2.38 -5.53 2.95
C PRO A 24 3.16 -4.22 2.85
N ILE A 25 4.48 -4.29 2.59
CA ILE A 25 5.31 -3.09 2.43
C ILE A 25 4.84 -2.25 1.22
N THR A 26 4.54 -2.90 0.09
CA THR A 26 4.08 -2.20 -1.11
C THR A 26 2.67 -1.62 -0.96
N MET A 27 1.79 -2.30 -0.23
CA MET A 27 0.43 -1.84 0.06
C MET A 27 0.46 -0.64 1.02
N ASN A 28 1.45 -0.62 1.92
CA ASN A 28 1.60 0.37 2.97
C ASN A 28 2.65 1.44 2.63
N LYS A 29 3.03 1.55 1.34
CA LYS A 29 4.08 2.45 0.86
C LYS A 29 3.81 3.94 1.11
N ASP A 30 2.57 4.29 1.45
CA ASP A 30 2.13 5.67 1.67
C ASP A 30 2.10 6.05 3.17
N PHE A 31 2.56 5.19 4.08
CA PHE A 31 2.56 5.42 5.54
C PHE A 31 3.23 6.73 5.96
N LEU A 32 4.26 7.16 5.23
CA LEU A 32 5.00 8.38 5.55
C LEU A 32 4.28 9.60 4.96
N ASN A 33 3.43 10.22 5.78
CA ASN A 33 2.66 11.43 5.44
C ASN A 33 1.78 11.30 4.18
N GLY A 34 1.20 10.11 3.94
CA GLY A 34 0.34 9.88 2.78
C GLY A 34 1.10 9.89 1.45
N LYS A 35 2.42 9.65 1.46
CA LYS A 35 3.29 9.74 0.27
C LYS A 35 4.31 8.61 0.17
N SER A 36 4.14 7.77 -0.84
CA SER A 36 5.21 6.91 -1.36
C SER A 36 6.28 7.67 -2.13
N ILE A 37 7.43 7.00 -2.32
CA ILE A 37 8.58 7.53 -3.08
C ILE A 37 8.16 8.08 -4.45
N GLY A 38 7.34 7.33 -5.20
CA GLY A 38 6.85 7.80 -6.50
C GLY A 38 6.02 9.07 -6.39
N LYS A 39 5.11 9.17 -5.42
CA LYS A 39 4.28 10.35 -5.21
C LYS A 39 5.10 11.60 -4.86
N ARG A 40 6.19 11.42 -4.11
CA ARG A 40 7.15 12.49 -3.79
C ARG A 40 7.90 12.99 -5.02
N MET A 41 8.14 12.14 -6.01
CA MET A 41 8.72 12.57 -7.29
C MET A 41 7.74 13.41 -8.11
N PHE A 42 6.45 13.07 -8.06
CA PHE A 42 5.41 13.74 -8.85
C PHE A 42 4.75 14.93 -8.13
N GLY A 43 5.13 15.24 -6.89
CA GLY A 43 4.53 16.34 -6.12
C GLY A 43 3.06 16.11 -5.78
N ILE A 44 2.65 14.86 -5.57
CA ILE A 44 1.28 14.47 -5.25
C ILE A 44 1.20 13.81 -3.87
N GLN A 45 0.02 13.83 -3.26
CA GLN A 45 -0.24 13.29 -1.93
C GLN A 45 -1.61 12.64 -1.84
N VAL A 46 -1.75 11.64 -0.96
CA VAL A 46 -3.05 11.15 -0.52
C VAL A 46 -3.60 12.08 0.54
N GLN A 47 -4.72 12.72 0.22
CA GLN A 47 -5.41 13.65 1.09
C GLN A 47 -6.78 13.10 1.46
N ASN A 48 -7.32 13.55 2.60
CA ASN A 48 -8.73 13.37 2.89
C ASN A 48 -9.57 14.30 2.00
N LEU A 49 -10.90 14.20 2.10
CA LEU A 49 -11.80 15.05 1.32
C LEU A 49 -11.64 16.55 1.64
N THR A 50 -11.09 16.91 2.80
CA THR A 50 -10.83 18.29 3.26
C THR A 50 -9.42 18.79 2.93
N ASP A 51 -8.71 18.17 1.98
CA ASP A 51 -7.37 18.57 1.50
C ASP A 51 -6.23 18.47 2.53
N GLN A 52 -6.48 17.81 3.67
CA GLN A 52 -5.44 17.49 4.66
C GLN A 52 -4.83 16.12 4.38
N LYS A 53 -3.63 15.84 4.91
CA LYS A 53 -3.02 14.51 4.78
C LYS A 53 -4.00 13.42 5.21
N ALA A 54 -4.08 12.34 4.46
CA ALA A 54 -4.83 11.17 4.90
C ALA A 54 -4.10 10.47 6.06
N ASP A 55 -4.88 9.93 7.00
CA ASP A 55 -4.35 9.06 8.04
C ASP A 55 -3.77 7.78 7.44
N GLU A 56 -2.86 7.14 8.17
CA GLU A 56 -2.16 5.94 7.71
C GLU A 56 -3.14 4.79 7.43
N TRP A 57 -4.16 4.63 8.28
CA TRP A 57 -5.23 3.64 8.06
C TRP A 57 -5.98 3.85 6.74
N LYS A 58 -6.40 5.08 6.45
CA LYS A 58 -7.10 5.41 5.20
C LYS A 58 -6.21 5.16 3.97
N SER A 59 -4.91 5.45 4.12
CA SER A 59 -3.90 5.19 3.10
C SER A 59 -3.71 3.71 2.79
N SER A 60 -3.92 2.83 3.77
CA SER A 60 -3.90 1.37 3.59
C SER A 60 -5.23 0.82 3.05
N LEU A 61 -6.37 1.29 3.59
CA LEU A 61 -7.71 0.83 3.21
C LEU A 61 -7.99 1.02 1.72
N ARG A 62 -7.56 2.15 1.14
CA ARG A 62 -7.72 2.44 -0.29
C ARG A 62 -6.94 1.49 -1.21
N ASN A 63 -5.96 0.74 -0.69
CA ASN A 63 -5.14 -0.19 -1.48
C ASN A 63 -5.66 -1.64 -1.39
N PHE A 64 -6.92 -1.85 -0.99
CA PHE A 64 -7.52 -3.18 -0.79
C PHE A 64 -7.43 -4.09 -2.02
N LEU A 65 -6.78 -5.26 -1.84
CA LEU A 65 -6.34 -6.15 -2.92
C LEU A 65 -7.42 -6.58 -3.90
N PRO A 66 -8.58 -7.09 -3.44
CA PRO A 66 -9.62 -7.59 -4.33
C PRO A 66 -10.17 -6.53 -5.29
N ILE A 67 -10.00 -5.25 -4.95
CA ILE A 67 -10.54 -4.14 -5.73
C ILE A 67 -9.51 -3.63 -6.75
N ILE A 68 -8.20 -3.87 -6.56
CA ILE A 68 -7.14 -3.32 -7.42
C ILE A 68 -7.35 -3.58 -8.93
N PRO A 69 -7.73 -4.79 -9.39
CA PRO A 69 -7.93 -5.03 -10.83
C PRO A 69 -9.05 -4.16 -11.41
N ILE A 70 -10.13 -3.98 -10.64
CA ILE A 70 -11.27 -3.13 -11.01
C ILE A 70 -10.86 -1.65 -10.94
N ASP A 71 -10.11 -1.28 -9.91
CA ASP A 71 -9.57 0.05 -9.72
C ASP A 71 -8.63 0.47 -10.85
N LEU A 72 -7.84 -0.45 -11.39
CA LEU A 72 -6.96 -0.16 -12.52
C LEU A 72 -7.75 0.34 -13.73
N ILE A 73 -8.90 -0.28 -14.00
CA ILE A 73 -9.81 0.16 -15.07
C ILE A 73 -10.43 1.50 -14.70
N PHE A 74 -10.84 1.67 -13.43
CA PHE A 74 -11.50 2.88 -12.96
C PHE A 74 -10.59 4.11 -12.94
N THR A 75 -9.28 3.92 -12.75
CA THR A 75 -8.29 5.02 -12.81
C THR A 75 -8.24 5.70 -14.16
N LEU A 76 -8.62 5.01 -15.25
CA LEU A 76 -8.68 5.60 -16.59
C LEU A 76 -9.83 6.61 -16.72
N VAL A 77 -10.91 6.42 -15.96
CA VAL A 77 -12.12 7.26 -16.00
C VAL A 77 -12.07 8.35 -14.93
N SER A 78 -11.53 8.04 -13.76
CA SER A 78 -11.50 8.91 -12.59
C SER A 78 -10.10 8.91 -11.96
N PRO A 79 -9.14 9.67 -12.52
CA PRO A 79 -7.74 9.62 -12.10
C PRO A 79 -7.49 10.21 -10.71
N THR A 80 -8.39 11.06 -10.21
CA THR A 80 -8.28 11.75 -8.92
C THR A 80 -8.84 10.94 -7.74
N GLN A 81 -9.79 10.03 -8.01
CA GLN A 81 -10.44 9.18 -7.01
C GLN A 81 -10.76 7.80 -7.60
N ARG A 82 -10.08 6.79 -7.09
CA ARG A 82 -10.34 5.36 -7.34
C ARG A 82 -11.49 4.86 -6.49
N ILE A 83 -11.99 3.65 -6.74
CA ILE A 83 -12.98 2.99 -5.89
C ILE A 83 -12.41 2.84 -4.48
N GLY A 84 -11.15 2.42 -4.35
CA GLY A 84 -10.46 2.39 -3.07
C GLY A 84 -10.40 3.76 -2.38
N ASP A 85 -10.16 4.83 -3.14
CA ASP A 85 -10.12 6.19 -2.58
C ASP A 85 -11.51 6.64 -2.10
N ARG A 86 -12.60 6.26 -2.80
CA ARG A 86 -13.98 6.52 -2.40
C ARG A 86 -14.39 5.76 -1.14
N ILE A 87 -13.96 4.50 -1.01
CA ILE A 87 -14.22 3.69 0.19
C ILE A 87 -13.50 4.28 1.42
N ALA A 88 -12.29 4.82 1.21
CA ALA A 88 -11.47 5.38 2.28
C ALA A 88 -11.72 6.87 2.57
N ASP A 89 -12.64 7.53 1.86
CA ASP A 89 -12.85 8.98 1.89
C ASP A 89 -11.55 9.77 1.68
N THR A 90 -10.82 9.42 0.62
CA THR A 90 -9.56 10.05 0.23
C THR A 90 -9.58 10.51 -1.23
N LYS A 91 -8.61 11.35 -1.59
CA LYS A 91 -8.37 11.83 -2.95
C LYS A 91 -6.87 12.04 -3.18
N ILE A 92 -6.46 12.08 -4.44
CA ILE A 92 -5.11 12.52 -4.79
C ILE A 92 -5.11 14.04 -4.96
N GLY A 93 -4.27 14.73 -4.18
CA GLY A 93 -4.04 16.17 -4.26
C GLY A 93 -2.59 16.51 -4.57
N ILE A 94 -2.33 17.79 -4.80
CA ILE A 94 -0.98 18.32 -5.04
C ILE A 94 -0.37 18.69 -3.70
N GLU A 95 0.88 18.28 -3.49
CA GLU A 95 1.68 18.69 -2.35
C GLU A 95 3.17 18.59 -2.74
N THR A 96 3.90 19.70 -2.70
CA THR A 96 5.30 19.85 -3.13
C THR A 96 6.29 20.16 -2.01
N GLU A 97 5.84 20.34 -0.77
CA GLU A 97 6.72 20.57 0.39
C GLU A 97 7.48 19.29 0.77
N GLN A 98 6.78 18.15 0.80
CA GLN A 98 7.33 16.85 1.19
C GLN A 98 7.84 16.08 -0.03
N ASN A 99 9.16 16.13 -0.23
CA ASN A 99 9.86 15.60 -1.41
C ASN A 99 10.78 14.43 -1.03
N LEU A 100 11.61 13.96 -1.97
CA LEU A 100 12.59 12.90 -1.68
C LEU A 100 13.63 13.32 -0.63
N LYS A 101 14.02 14.60 -0.63
CA LYS A 101 15.02 15.15 0.29
C LYS A 101 14.54 15.16 1.75
N THR A 102 13.23 15.22 1.98
CA THR A 102 12.64 15.33 3.33
C THR A 102 12.38 13.97 3.98
N ILE A 103 12.49 12.86 3.24
CA ILE A 103 12.26 11.49 3.74
C ILE A 103 13.11 11.20 5.00
N GLY A 104 14.40 11.55 4.98
CA GLY A 104 15.28 11.28 6.11
C GLY A 104 14.87 12.01 7.39
N SER A 105 14.52 13.29 7.29
CA SER A 105 14.03 14.08 8.43
C SER A 105 12.66 13.62 8.90
N GLU A 106 11.78 13.22 7.98
CA GLU A 106 10.45 12.71 8.29
C GLU A 106 10.54 11.37 9.04
N LEU A 107 11.36 10.43 8.56
CA LEU A 107 11.59 9.14 9.21
C LEU A 107 12.19 9.31 10.61
N LYS A 108 13.15 10.23 10.77
CA LYS A 108 13.77 10.50 12.07
C LYS A 108 12.76 11.02 13.10
N ASN A 109 11.77 11.79 12.65
CA ASN A 109 10.73 12.38 13.50
C ASN A 109 9.45 11.53 13.53
N TYR A 110 9.40 10.43 12.76
CA TYR A 110 8.22 9.61 12.64
C TYR A 110 7.99 8.84 13.95
N LYS A 111 6.78 8.95 14.48
CA LYS A 111 6.35 8.21 15.66
C LYS A 111 5.48 7.05 15.20
N VAL A 112 5.88 5.83 15.57
CA VAL A 112 5.05 4.64 15.35
C VAL A 112 3.75 4.84 16.10
N ASN A 113 2.66 4.93 15.35
CA ASN A 113 1.30 5.06 15.87
C ASN A 113 0.56 3.73 15.69
N LYS A 114 -0.62 3.63 16.33
CA LYS A 114 -1.45 2.42 16.25
C LYS A 114 -1.93 2.18 14.81
N GLU A 115 -2.13 3.25 14.05
CA GLU A 115 -2.59 3.25 12.67
C GLU A 115 -1.58 2.52 11.77
N LEU A 116 -0.27 2.75 11.93
CA LEU A 116 0.78 2.02 11.22
C LEU A 116 0.76 0.51 11.54
N VAL A 117 0.54 0.15 12.80
CA VAL A 117 0.47 -1.27 13.21
C VAL A 117 -0.75 -1.93 12.58
N PHE A 118 -1.91 -1.26 12.61
CA PHE A 118 -3.12 -1.74 11.93
C PHE A 118 -2.92 -1.88 10.43
N GLU A 119 -2.26 -0.91 9.80
CA GLU A 119 -1.90 -0.94 8.38
C GLU A 119 -1.03 -2.17 8.02
N LEU A 120 -0.01 -2.48 8.81
CA LEU A 120 0.83 -3.67 8.60
C LEU A 120 0.04 -4.97 8.76
N ILE A 121 -0.77 -5.08 9.82
CA ILE A 121 -1.62 -6.25 10.07
C ILE A 121 -2.64 -6.42 8.92
N PHE A 122 -3.26 -5.33 8.48
CA PHE A 122 -4.23 -5.33 7.39
C PHE A 122 -3.61 -5.80 6.08
N GLY A 123 -2.37 -5.39 5.78
CA GLY A 123 -1.62 -5.87 4.62
C GLY A 123 -1.39 -7.38 4.62
N ILE A 124 -1.02 -7.95 5.78
CA ILE A 124 -0.83 -9.40 5.97
C ILE A 124 -2.16 -10.15 5.79
N ILE A 125 -3.24 -9.66 6.43
CA ILE A 125 -4.57 -10.25 6.30
C ILE A 125 -5.05 -10.20 4.83
N ASN A 126 -4.79 -9.09 4.13
CA ASN A 126 -5.17 -8.91 2.73
C ASN A 126 -4.52 -9.95 1.83
N ILE A 127 -3.20 -10.15 1.95
CA ILE A 127 -2.51 -11.12 1.10
C ILE A 127 -2.91 -12.55 1.43
N TYR A 128 -3.10 -12.87 2.72
CA TYR A 128 -3.59 -14.19 3.13
C TYR A 128 -5.00 -14.47 2.58
N GLY A 129 -5.92 -13.52 2.72
CA GLY A 129 -7.28 -13.62 2.20
C GLY A 129 -7.31 -13.74 0.68
N LEU A 130 -6.46 -13.02 -0.04
CA LEU A 130 -6.32 -13.13 -1.49
C LEU A 130 -5.82 -14.53 -1.91
N LEU A 131 -4.77 -15.04 -1.26
CA LEU A 131 -4.24 -16.38 -1.54
C LEU A 131 -5.27 -17.47 -1.26
N TRP A 132 -6.02 -17.33 -0.15
CA TRP A 132 -7.11 -18.24 0.18
C TRP A 132 -8.23 -18.20 -0.89
N LEU A 133 -8.64 -17.01 -1.33
CA LEU A 133 -9.64 -16.85 -2.39
C LEU A 133 -9.18 -17.50 -3.70
N TYR A 134 -7.93 -17.31 -4.10
CA TYR A 134 -7.37 -17.98 -5.28
C TYR A 134 -7.37 -19.49 -5.14
N GLY A 135 -6.95 -20.02 -3.97
CA GLY A 135 -6.99 -21.45 -3.69
C GLY A 135 -8.42 -22.02 -3.77
N PHE A 136 -9.39 -21.30 -3.23
CA PHE A 136 -10.81 -21.68 -3.31
C PHE A 136 -11.31 -21.70 -4.76
N LEU A 137 -11.08 -20.63 -5.54
CA LEU A 137 -11.50 -20.55 -6.93
C LEU A 137 -10.88 -21.65 -7.78
N PHE A 138 -9.57 -21.87 -7.64
CA PHE A 138 -8.84 -22.89 -8.40
C PHE A 138 -9.35 -24.30 -8.10
N THR A 139 -9.62 -24.59 -6.82
CA THR A 139 -10.15 -25.90 -6.39
C THR A 139 -11.55 -26.14 -6.96
N ASN A 140 -12.43 -25.15 -6.94
CA ASN A 140 -13.80 -25.30 -7.47
C ASN A 140 -13.83 -25.35 -9.01
N ILE A 141 -12.90 -24.67 -9.69
CA ILE A 141 -12.81 -24.71 -11.17
C ILE A 141 -12.25 -26.07 -11.65
N MET A 142 -11.32 -26.70 -10.93
CA MET A 142 -10.78 -28.00 -11.33
C MET A 142 -11.69 -29.20 -11.00
N ILE A 143 -12.62 -29.03 -10.07
CA ILE A 143 -13.58 -30.08 -9.67
C ILE A 143 -14.92 -29.95 -10.45
N GLY A 144 -15.15 -28.80 -11.09
CA GLY A 144 -16.35 -28.50 -11.89
C GLY A 144 -16.24 -28.92 -13.35
#